data_AF-A0A072PR06-F1
#
_entry.id   AF-A0A072PR06-F1
#
_cell.length_a   1.000
_cell.length_b   1.000
_cell.length_c   1.000
_cell.angle_alpha   90.00
_cell.angle_beta   90.00
_cell.angle_gamma   90.00
#
_symmetry.space_group_name_H-M   'P 1'
#
loop_
_entity.id
_entity.type
_entity.pdbx_description
1 polymer ?
#
loop_
_entity_poly.entity_id
_entity_poly.type
_entity_poly.pdbx_seq_one_letter_code
_entity_poly.pdbx_strand_id
1 'polypeptide(L)'
;MANSITVYVLGSFFLYCVIVYIRRALQPGLRLVPGPFLARFSGLYRLYMSCSGEGPRIYRSLHEKHGKLVRVGWNHVSVSDPTMIPIIYGAGSKYMKVSNSPPTNRDRPWDEEKLTTA
;
A
#
# COMPACT_ATOMS: atom_id res chain seq x y z
N MET A 1 -34.35 -7.37 28.30
CA MET A 1 -33.73 -8.56 27.67
C MET A 1 -33.04 -8.27 26.33
N ALA A 2 -33.41 -7.22 25.59
CA ALA A 2 -32.78 -6.88 24.30
C ALA A 2 -31.32 -6.39 24.42
N ASN A 3 -30.98 -5.66 25.49
CA ASN A 3 -29.66 -5.01 25.63
C ASN A 3 -28.50 -6.02 25.67
N SER A 4 -28.67 -7.18 26.30
CA SER A 4 -27.63 -8.22 26.36
C SER A 4 -27.35 -8.82 24.99
N ILE A 5 -28.40 -9.09 24.21
CA ILE A 5 -28.27 -9.64 22.85
C ILE A 5 -27.54 -8.63 21.95
N THR A 6 -27.91 -7.35 22.01
CA THR A 6 -27.26 -6.29 21.22
C THR A 6 -25.77 -6.17 21.56
N VAL A 7 -25.40 -6.27 22.84
CA VAL A 7 -23.99 -6.24 23.28
C VAL A 7 -23.21 -7.44 22.73
N TYR A 8 -23.78 -8.65 22.74
CA TYR A 8 -23.12 -9.83 22.16
C TYR A 8 -22.97 -9.73 20.64
N VAL A 9 -23.98 -9.20 19.93
CA VAL A 9 -23.92 -9.01 18.48
C VAL A 9 -22.84 -7.99 18.10
N LEU A 10 -22.80 -6.85 18.78
CA LEU A 10 -21.77 -5.82 18.56
C LEU A 10 -20.38 -6.33 18.94
N GLY A 11 -20.26 -7.06 20.06
CA GLY A 11 -19.01 -7.67 20.49
C GLY A 11 -18.48 -8.72 19.52
N SER A 12 -19.35 -9.59 19.01
CA SER A 12 -19.01 -10.61 18.00
C SER A 12 -18.59 -9.97 16.67
N PHE A 13 -19.31 -8.94 16.22
CA PHE A 13 -18.95 -8.19 15.02
C PHE A 13 -17.59 -7.49 15.16
N PHE A 14 -17.35 -6.84 16.31
CA PHE A 14 -16.07 -6.21 16.61
C PHE A 14 -14.93 -7.23 16.63
N LEU A 15 -15.11 -8.36 17.31
CA LEU A 15 -14.13 -9.45 17.35
C LEU A 15 -13.84 -9.98 15.95
N TYR A 16 -14.87 -10.20 15.12
CA TYR A 16 -14.72 -10.62 13.73
C TYR A 16 -13.90 -9.62 12.91
N CYS A 17 -14.22 -8.32 13.00
CA CYS A 17 -13.45 -7.27 12.32
C CYS A 17 -11.99 -7.26 12.77
N VAL A 18 -11.72 -7.39 14.07
CA VAL A 18 -10.35 -7.47 14.61
C VAL A 18 -9.61 -8.70 14.09
N ILE A 19 -10.26 -9.87 14.06
CA ILE A 19 -9.66 -11.10 13.52
C ILE A 19 -9.35 -10.93 12.03
N VAL A 20 -10.27 -10.40 11.23
CA VAL A 20 -10.03 -10.16 9.79
C VAL A 20 -8.90 -9.16 9.59
N TYR A 21 -8.86 -8.09 10.39
CA TYR A 21 -7.79 -7.09 10.37
C TYR A 21 -6.43 -7.72 10.66
N ILE A 22 -6.32 -8.52 11.72
CA ILE A 22 -5.09 -9.23 12.09
C ILE A 22 -4.69 -10.23 11.01
N ARG A 23 -5.63 -11.02 10.47
CA ARG A 23 -5.35 -11.98 9.39
C ARG A 23 -4.82 -11.31 8.14
N ARG A 24 -5.38 -10.15 7.79
CA ARG A 24 -4.90 -9.33 6.67
C ARG A 24 -3.54 -8.70 7.00
N ALA A 25 -3.28 -8.27 8.23
CA ALA A 25 -1.97 -7.73 8.63
C ALA A 25 -0.87 -8.81 8.61
N LEU A 26 -1.23 -10.05 8.95
CA LEU A 26 -0.38 -11.23 9.00
C LEU A 26 -0.45 -12.11 7.73
N GLN A 27 -0.80 -11.53 6.58
CA GLN A 27 -0.87 -12.29 5.33
C GLN A 27 0.42 -13.12 5.08
N PRO A 28 0.27 -14.40 4.72
CA PRO A 28 1.41 -15.25 4.37
C PRO A 28 2.18 -14.62 3.19
N GLY A 29 3.50 -14.56 3.29
CA GLY A 29 4.39 -13.85 2.37
C GLY A 29 4.84 -12.48 2.89
N LEU A 30 3.92 -11.62 3.34
CA LEU A 30 4.25 -10.27 3.86
C LEU A 30 4.75 -10.27 5.31
N ARG A 31 4.61 -11.39 6.04
CA ARG A 31 5.14 -11.55 7.39
C ARG A 31 6.67 -11.74 7.43
N LEU A 32 7.25 -12.30 6.36
CA LEU A 32 8.68 -12.56 6.24
C LEU A 32 9.48 -11.29 5.91
N VAL A 33 8.81 -10.29 5.35
CA VAL A 33 9.43 -9.01 5.00
C VAL A 33 9.69 -8.20 6.28
N PRO A 34 10.95 -7.84 6.57
CA PRO A 34 11.28 -7.05 7.73
C PRO A 34 10.73 -5.62 7.58
N GLY A 35 10.34 -4.99 8.68
CA GLY A 35 9.83 -3.62 8.65
C GLY A 35 9.29 -3.13 10.00
N PRO A 36 9.07 -1.82 10.13
CA PRO A 36 8.60 -1.19 11.35
C PRO A 36 7.22 -1.72 11.77
N PHE A 37 7.03 -1.87 13.08
CA PHE A 37 5.81 -2.46 13.64
C PHE A 37 4.55 -1.70 13.20
N LEU A 38 4.60 -0.36 13.18
CA LEU A 38 3.51 0.52 12.75
C LEU A 38 3.08 0.28 11.29
N ALA A 39 4.02 -0.09 10.40
CA ALA A 39 3.73 -0.40 9.00
C ALA A 39 2.97 -1.73 8.83
N ARG A 40 3.01 -2.63 9.82
CA ARG A 40 2.35 -3.94 9.75
C ARG A 40 0.85 -3.84 10.00
N PHE A 41 0.44 -2.91 10.87
CA PHE A 41 -0.96 -2.77 11.25
C PHE A 41 -1.69 -1.80 10.32
N SER A 42 -1.07 -0.68 9.92
CA SER A 42 -1.80 0.33 9.14
C SER A 42 -0.92 1.09 8.16
N GLY A 43 -1.56 1.77 7.21
CA GLY A 43 -0.91 2.74 6.32
C GLY A 43 -0.50 4.05 7.01
N LEU A 44 -0.75 4.19 8.33
CA LEU A 44 -0.40 5.39 9.09
C LEU A 44 1.09 5.69 9.02
N TYR A 45 1.94 4.67 8.97
CA TYR A 45 3.38 4.86 8.86
C TYR A 45 3.77 5.59 7.55
N ARG A 46 3.08 5.29 6.44
CA ARG A 46 3.27 5.98 5.17
C ARG A 46 2.69 7.40 5.20
N LEU A 47 1.53 7.59 5.83
CA LEU A 47 0.95 8.92 6.02
C LEU A 47 1.90 9.80 6.83
N TYR A 48 2.44 9.27 7.93
CA TYR A 48 3.43 9.96 8.75
C TYR A 48 4.66 10.38 7.93
N MET A 49 5.24 9.48 7.13
CA MET A 49 6.37 9.84 6.26
C MET A 49 6.01 10.94 5.26
N SER A 50 4.82 10.88 4.68
CA SER A 50 4.35 11.86 3.70
C SER A 50 4.11 13.22 4.36
N CYS A 51 3.51 13.24 5.55
CA CYS A 51 3.27 14.46 6.32
C CYS A 51 4.57 15.07 6.86
N SER A 52 5.56 14.24 7.20
CA SER A 52 6.84 14.71 7.73
C SER A 52 7.75 15.34 6.67
N GLY A 53 7.48 15.12 5.37
CA GLY A 53 8.36 15.57 4.27
C GLY A 53 9.69 14.82 4.16
N GLU A 54 10.10 14.09 5.20
CA GLU A 54 11.37 13.37 5.30
C GLU A 54 11.31 11.92 4.77
N GLY A 55 10.29 11.60 3.96
CA GLY A 55 10.09 10.27 3.39
C GLY A 55 11.37 9.63 2.82
N PRO A 56 12.10 10.28 1.89
CA PRO A 56 13.30 9.71 1.29
C PRO A 56 14.38 9.32 2.31
N ARG A 57 14.61 10.15 3.35
CA ARG A 57 15.58 9.84 4.41
C ARG A 57 15.12 8.65 5.25
N ILE A 58 13.82 8.60 5.57
CA ILE A 58 13.23 7.48 6.31
C ILE A 58 13.36 6.18 5.51
N TYR A 59 13.03 6.17 4.22
CA TYR A 59 13.21 5.00 3.36
C TYR A 59 14.67 4.54 3.32
N ARG A 60 15.61 5.48 3.21
CA ARG A 60 17.05 5.16 3.23
C ARG A 60 17.48 4.49 4.53
N SER A 61 17.16 5.08 5.68
CA SER A 61 17.48 4.49 6.99
C SER A 61 16.81 3.13 7.20
N LEU A 62 15.60 2.93 6.66
CA LEU A 62 14.89 1.66 6.72
C LEU A 62 15.61 0.57 5.93
N HIS A 63 16.08 0.90 4.73
CA HIS A 63 16.82 -0.01 3.86
C HIS A 63 18.23 -0.30 4.39
N GLU A 64 18.88 0.67 5.06
CA GLU A 64 20.15 0.45 5.77
C GLU A 64 19.98 -0.52 6.95
N LYS A 65 18.86 -0.44 7.68
CA LYS A 65 18.60 -1.28 8.86
C LYS A 65 18.06 -2.67 8.54
N HIS A 66 17.13 -2.78 7.59
CA HIS A 66 16.39 -4.02 7.32
C HIS A 66 16.81 -4.68 6.00
N GLY A 67 17.67 -4.03 5.22
CA GLY A 67 18.18 -4.53 3.96
C GLY A 67 17.35 -4.14 2.74
N LYS A 68 17.48 -4.93 1.68
CA LYS A 68 16.99 -4.56 0.34
C LYS A 68 15.47 -4.56 0.18
N LEU A 69 14.74 -5.21 1.09
CA LEU A 69 13.31 -5.41 1.01
C LEU A 69 12.67 -5.02 2.35
N VAL A 70 11.79 -4.01 2.35
CA VAL A 70 11.24 -3.47 3.60
C VAL A 70 9.74 -3.23 3.49
N ARG A 71 8.99 -3.65 4.50
CA ARG A 71 7.55 -3.42 4.59
C ARG A 71 7.27 -2.01 5.11
N VAL A 72 6.56 -1.21 4.32
CA VAL A 72 6.32 0.23 4.60
C VAL A 72 4.84 0.57 4.78
N GLY A 73 3.95 -0.39 4.53
CA GLY A 73 2.55 -0.31 4.90
C GLY A 73 1.89 -1.67 4.88
N TRP A 74 0.57 -1.68 5.11
CA TRP A 74 -0.22 -2.91 5.21
C TRP A 74 0.04 -3.83 4.01
N ASN A 75 -0.17 -3.34 2.79
CA ASN A 75 0.06 -4.10 1.55
C ASN A 75 1.14 -3.44 0.68
N HIS A 76 2.08 -2.73 1.30
CA HIS A 76 3.13 -1.99 0.59
C HIS A 76 4.52 -2.44 1.05
N VAL A 77 5.34 -2.79 0.06
CA VAL A 77 6.75 -3.16 0.24
C VAL A 77 7.59 -2.23 -0.62
N SER A 78 8.66 -1.71 -0.01
CA SER A 78 9.70 -0.94 -0.68
C SER A 78 10.84 -1.89 -1.04
N VAL A 79 11.34 -1.77 -2.27
CA VAL A 79 12.43 -2.60 -2.80
C VAL A 79 13.55 -1.66 -3.25
N SER A 80 14.77 -1.90 -2.76
CA SER A 80 15.96 -1.12 -3.11
C SER A 80 16.96 -1.91 -3.97
N ASP A 81 16.63 -3.13 -4.39
CA ASP A 81 17.52 -3.95 -5.21
C ASP A 81 17.38 -3.59 -6.71
N PRO A 82 18.45 -3.11 -7.38
CA PRO A 82 18.41 -2.80 -8.81
C PRO A 82 18.13 -4.04 -9.68
N THR A 83 18.47 -5.25 -9.20
CA THR A 83 18.21 -6.49 -9.95
C THR A 83 16.72 -6.82 -10.06
N MET A 84 15.86 -6.25 -9.20
CA MET A 84 14.41 -6.44 -9.27
C MET A 84 13.73 -5.53 -10.30
N ILE A 85 14.38 -4.47 -10.76
CA ILE A 85 13.80 -3.53 -11.76
C ILE A 85 13.33 -4.26 -13.02
N PRO A 86 14.13 -5.10 -13.70
CA PRO A 86 13.66 -5.84 -14.88
C PRO A 86 12.60 -6.91 -14.55
N ILE A 87 12.53 -7.38 -13.30
CA ILE A 87 11.51 -8.36 -12.88
C ILE A 87 10.15 -7.67 -12.70
N ILE A 88 10.15 -6.49 -12.07
CA ILE A 88 8.93 -5.73 -11.76
C ILE A 88 8.43 -4.97 -12.98
N TYR A 89 9.33 -4.39 -13.76
CA TYR A 89 9.01 -3.51 -14.89
C TYR A 89 9.31 -4.10 -16.27
N GLY A 90 9.84 -5.33 -16.34
CA GLY A 90 10.16 -6.00 -17.60
C GLY A 90 8.94 -6.27 -18.47
N ALA A 91 9.17 -6.35 -19.78
CA ALA A 91 8.16 -6.75 -20.76
C ALA A 91 7.67 -8.18 -20.45
N GLY A 92 6.35 -8.36 -20.36
CA GLY A 92 5.76 -9.65 -19.96
C GLY A 92 5.76 -9.92 -18.45
N SER A 93 6.12 -8.95 -17.61
CA SER A 93 5.97 -9.09 -16.17
C SER A 93 4.49 -9.26 -15.77
N LYS A 94 4.24 -10.00 -14.68
CA LYS A 94 2.89 -10.18 -14.12
C LYS A 94 2.35 -8.90 -13.44
N TYR A 95 3.17 -7.85 -13.36
CA TYR A 95 2.82 -6.61 -12.69
C TYR A 95 2.22 -5.62 -13.69
N MET A 96 1.02 -5.15 -13.39
CA MET A 96 0.31 -4.22 -14.28
C MET A 96 0.90 -2.81 -14.15
N LYS A 97 1.44 -2.29 -15.25
CA LYS A 97 1.78 -0.87 -15.37
C LYS A 97 0.51 -0.08 -15.64
N VAL A 98 0.35 1.06 -14.96
CA VAL A 98 -0.87 1.89 -15.05
C VAL A 98 -1.21 2.34 -16.48
N SER A 99 -0.20 2.44 -17.36
CA SER A 99 -0.35 2.84 -18.77
C SER A 99 -1.04 1.81 -19.68
N ASN A 100 -1.30 0.59 -19.19
CA ASN A 100 -2.10 -0.39 -19.93
C ASN A 100 -3.61 -0.26 -19.66
N SER A 101 -4.02 0.77 -18.92
CA SER A 101 -5.42 1.16 -18.80
C SER A 101 -5.84 1.90 -20.06
N PRO A 102 -7.06 1.69 -20.60
CA PRO A 102 -7.55 2.49 -21.71
C PRO A 102 -7.47 3.98 -21.32
N PRO A 103 -7.05 4.87 -22.24
CA PRO A 103 -6.91 6.29 -21.95
C PRO A 103 -8.24 6.80 -21.41
N THR A 104 -8.24 7.36 -20.21
CA THR A 104 -9.46 8.00 -19.70
C THR A 104 -9.62 9.34 -20.42
N ASN A 105 -10.86 9.86 -20.51
CA ASN A 105 -11.13 11.12 -21.19
C ASN A 105 -10.40 12.35 -20.56
N ARG A 106 -9.76 12.19 -19.40
CA ARG A 106 -8.97 13.24 -18.75
C ARG A 106 -7.48 13.23 -19.15
N ASP A 107 -7.01 12.17 -19.80
CA ASP A 107 -5.59 11.95 -20.07
C ASP A 107 -5.18 12.44 -21.47
N ARG A 108 -6.06 13.16 -22.17
CA ARG A 108 -5.78 13.80 -23.46
C ARG A 108 -5.40 15.26 -23.21
N PRO A 109 -4.10 15.63 -23.22
CA PRO A 109 -3.68 17.01 -22.94
C PRO A 109 -3.92 17.95 -24.12
N TRP A 110 -4.35 17.42 -25.28
CA TRP A 110 -4.45 18.13 -26.56
C TRP A 110 -5.69 17.66 -27.33
N ASP A 111 -6.86 17.79 -26.71
CA ASP A 111 -8.10 17.82 -27.48
C ASP A 111 -8.16 19.17 -28.21
N GLU A 112 -7.66 19.21 -29.45
CA GLU A 112 -7.61 20.41 -30.31
C GLU A 112 -8.98 21.10 -30.45
N GLU A 113 -10.07 20.34 -30.28
CA GLU A 113 -11.46 20.79 -30.29
C GLU A 113 -11.79 21.79 -29.15
N LYS A 114 -11.11 21.72 -28.00
CA LYS A 114 -11.31 22.66 -26.87
C LYS A 114 -10.50 23.95 -27.00
N LEU A 115 -9.51 23.99 -27.90
CA LEU A 115 -8.63 25.14 -28.12
C LEU A 115 -9.16 26.09 -29.20
N THR A 116 -10.10 25.63 -30.03
CA THR A 116 -10.70 26.40 -31.13
C THR A 116 -12.02 27.08 -30.76
N THR A 117 -12.54 26.82 -29.56
CA THR A 117 -13.82 27.33 -29.05
C THR A 117 -13.68 28.39 -27.94
N ALA A 118 -12.46 28.88 -27.68
CA ALA A 118 -12.17 30.01 -26.78
C ALA A 118 -11.60 31.20 -27.57
#